data_AF-A0A941N3N0-F1
#
_entry.id   AF-A0A941N3N0-F1
#
_cell.length_a   1.000
_cell.length_b   1.000
_cell.length_c   1.000
_cell.angle_alpha   90.00
_cell.angle_beta   90.00
_cell.angle_gamma   90.00
#
_symmetry.space_group_name_H-M   'P 1'
#
loop_
_entity.id
_entity.type
_entity.pdbx_description
1 polymer ?
#
loop_
_entity_poly.entity_id
_entity_poly.type
_entity_poly.pdbx_seq_one_letter_code
_entity_poly.pdbx_strand_id
1 'polypeptide(L)' 'MPRRFINSLSDGETIEEIFLLSDKQLRANRNASTYLLVELRDKTGTITARMWNVTEEGAAHVNSGDYVHVK' A
#
# COMPACT_ATOMS: atom_id res chain seq x y z
N MET A 1 11.90 13.55 -8.35
CA MET A 1 11.84 12.59 -9.48
C MET A 1 10.48 12.74 -10.15
N PRO A 2 10.35 12.47 -11.47
CA PRO A 2 9.03 12.48 -12.11
C PRO A 2 8.16 11.35 -11.55
N ARG A 3 6.85 11.60 -11.41
CA ARG A 3 5.87 10.63 -10.91
C ARG A 3 5.93 9.34 -11.74
N ARG A 4 6.07 8.20 -11.08
CA ARG A 4 6.00 6.85 -11.66
C ARG A 4 4.58 6.33 -11.53
N PHE A 5 4.05 5.79 -12.61
CA PHE A 5 2.73 5.15 -12.62
C PHE A 5 2.86 3.64 -12.48
N ILE A 6 1.81 2.99 -11.97
CA ILE A 6 1.77 1.55 -11.73
C ILE A 6 2.17 0.75 -12.99
N ASN A 7 1.68 1.13 -14.17
CA ASN A 7 2.00 0.43 -15.41
C ASN A 7 3.46 0.55 -15.89
N SER A 8 4.25 1.39 -15.23
CA SER A 8 5.65 1.64 -15.57
C SER A 8 6.64 1.07 -14.55
N LEU A 9 6.13 0.50 -13.45
CA LEU A 9 6.95 -0.08 -12.39
C LEU A 9 7.63 -1.37 -12.87
N SER A 10 8.85 -1.58 -12.40
CA SER A 10 9.62 -2.80 -12.66
C SER A 10 9.87 -3.59 -11.38
N ASP A 11 10.02 -4.90 -11.51
CA ASP A 11 10.33 -5.78 -10.37
C ASP A 11 11.64 -5.35 -9.68
N GLY A 12 11.60 -5.24 -8.35
CA GLY A 12 12.74 -4.81 -7.54
C GLY A 12 13.01 -3.30 -7.53
N GLU A 13 12.21 -2.49 -8.24
CA GLU A 13 12.29 -1.04 -8.19
C GLU A 13 11.90 -0.51 -6.79
N THR A 14 12.70 0.40 -6.24
CA THR A 14 12.31 1.17 -5.05
C THR A 14 11.58 2.42 -5.51
N ILE A 15 10.40 2.70 -4.92
CA ILE A 15 9.56 3.83 -5.28
C ILE A 15 9.22 4.67 -4.06
N GLU A 16 8.94 5.96 -4.29
CA GLU A 16 8.37 6.88 -3.30
C GLU A 16 7.27 7.67 -4.01
N GLU A 17 6.01 7.24 -3.85
CA GLU A 17 4.89 7.71 -4.67
C GLU A 17 3.57 7.79 -3.89
N ILE A 18 2.63 8.57 -4.44
CA ILE A 18 1.28 8.72 -3.89
C ILE A 18 0.27 7.90 -4.71
N PHE A 19 -0.53 7.09 -4.04
CA PHE A 19 -1.59 6.27 -4.64
C PHE A 19 -2.93 6.50 -3.95
N LEU A 20 -4.04 6.16 -4.62
CA LEU A 20 -5.33 6.00 -3.98
C LEU A 20 -5.37 4.64 -3.27
N LEU A 21 -5.70 4.61 -1.98
CA LEU A 21 -5.98 3.39 -1.25
C LEU A 21 -7.41 2.92 -1.59
N SER A 22 -7.57 1.87 -2.40
CA SER A 22 -8.90 1.37 -2.79
C SER A 22 -9.46 0.33 -1.81
N ASP A 23 -8.62 -0.48 -1.19
CA ASP A 23 -9.00 -1.45 -0.16
C ASP A 23 -7.92 -1.60 0.92
N LYS A 24 -8.32 -1.94 2.15
CA LYS A 24 -7.41 -2.23 3.26
C LYS A 24 -7.91 -3.40 4.12
N GLN A 25 -7.00 -4.28 4.54
CA GLN A 25 -7.31 -5.40 5.41
C GLN A 25 -6.16 -5.64 6.39
N LEU A 26 -6.46 -5.54 7.69
CA LEU A 26 -5.52 -5.91 8.75
C LEU A 26 -5.54 -7.44 8.91
N ARG A 27 -4.38 -8.09 8.74
CA ARG A 27 -4.27 -9.55 8.77
C ARG A 27 -3.12 -9.98 9.68
N ALA A 28 -3.23 -11.17 10.27
CA ALA A 28 -2.13 -11.81 11.00
C ALA A 28 -1.38 -12.78 10.08
N ASN A 29 -0.06 -12.83 10.20
CA ASN A 29 0.77 -13.85 9.58
C ASN A 29 0.77 -15.15 10.42
N ARG A 30 1.51 -16.18 9.97
CA ARG A 30 1.63 -17.47 10.67
C ARG A 30 2.23 -17.37 12.09
N ASN A 31 2.95 -16.30 12.38
CA ASN A 31 3.60 -16.04 13.67
C ASN A 31 2.78 -15.06 14.52
N ALA A 32 1.50 -14.85 14.20
CA ALA A 32 0.61 -13.89 14.83
C ALA A 32 1.06 -12.41 14.75
N SER A 33 2.06 -12.08 13.92
CA SER A 33 2.42 -10.69 13.66
C SER A 33 1.48 -10.08 12.64
N THR A 34 1.04 -8.87 12.89
CA THR A 34 0.06 -8.18 12.06
C THR A 34 0.70 -7.46 10.88
N TYR A 35 0.03 -7.49 9.73
CA TYR A 35 0.39 -6.76 8.53
C TYR A 35 -0.86 -6.15 7.88
N LEU A 36 -0.69 -5.04 7.19
CA LEU A 36 -1.74 -4.42 6.41
C LEU A 36 -1.61 -4.88 4.96
N LEU A 37 -2.65 -5.55 4.45
CA LEU A 37 -2.81 -5.81 3.03
C LEU A 37 -3.62 -4.65 2.43
N VAL A 38 -3.09 -4.01 1.39
CA VAL A 38 -3.75 -2.89 0.73
C VAL A 38 -3.83 -3.09 -0.77
N GLU A 39 -4.86 -2.53 -1.37
CA GLU A 39 -4.95 -2.31 -2.81
C GLU A 39 -4.69 -0.82 -3.11
N LEU A 40 -3.70 -0.55 -3.94
CA LEU A 40 -3.29 0.78 -4.35
C LEU A 40 -3.65 1.00 -5.82
N ARG A 41 -4.17 2.18 -6.15
CA ARG A 41 -4.66 2.51 -7.48
C ARG A 41 -4.11 3.85 -7.97
N ASP A 42 -3.85 3.91 -9.27
CA ASP A 42 -3.72 5.14 -10.02
C ASP A 42 -4.52 5.04 -11.33
N LYS A 43 -4.39 6.05 -12.20
CA LYS A 43 -5.10 6.07 -13.50
C LYS A 43 -4.66 4.98 -14.49
N THR A 44 -3.54 4.30 -14.23
CA THR A 44 -2.91 3.33 -15.13
C THR A 44 -3.11 1.89 -14.69
N GLY A 45 -3.51 1.66 -13.43
CA GLY A 45 -3.72 0.31 -12.94
C GLY A 45 -3.94 0.23 -11.45
N THR A 46 -3.80 -0.98 -10.93
CA THR A 46 -3.98 -1.32 -9.53
C THR A 46 -2.91 -2.33 -9.13
N ILE A 47 -2.37 -2.20 -7.92
CA ILE A 47 -1.34 -3.08 -7.37
C ILE A 47 -1.66 -3.43 -5.92
N THR A 48 -1.38 -4.67 -5.54
CA THR A 48 -1.49 -5.10 -4.14
C THR A 48 -0.17 -4.84 -3.42
N ALA A 49 -0.23 -4.18 -2.26
CA ALA A 49 0.92 -3.93 -1.40
C ALA A 49 0.70 -4.49 0.00
N ARG A 50 1.81 -4.72 0.72
CA ARG A 50 1.82 -5.21 2.10
C ARG A 50 2.71 -4.32 2.94
N MET A 51 2.15 -3.76 4.00
CA MET A 51 2.93 -3.12 5.07
C MET A 51 3.08 -4.11 6.21
N TRP A 52 4.31 -4.42 6.60
CA TRP A 52 4.60 -5.42 7.62
C TRP A 52 4.69 -4.79 9.01
N ASN A 53 4.52 -5.60 10.05
CA ASN A 53 4.70 -5.23 11.46
C ASN A 53 3.87 -4.01 11.88
N VAL A 54 2.61 -3.97 11.43
CA VAL A 54 1.69 -2.85 11.68
C VAL A 54 0.87 -3.14 12.93
N THR A 55 0.61 -2.13 13.75
CA THR A 55 -0.37 -2.21 14.83
C THR A 55 -1.75 -1.81 14.32
N GLU A 56 -2.80 -2.19 15.05
CA GLU A 56 -4.16 -1.76 14.73
C GLU A 56 -4.30 -0.23 14.73
N GLU A 57 -3.72 0.43 15.72
CA GLU A 57 -3.66 1.89 15.81
C GLU A 57 -2.90 2.51 14.63
N GLY A 58 -1.75 1.94 14.24
CA GLY A 58 -0.98 2.40 13.09
C GLY A 58 -1.72 2.28 11.75
N ALA A 59 -2.62 1.30 11.62
CA ALA A 59 -3.48 1.11 10.46
C ALA A 59 -4.80 1.89 10.51
N ALA A 60 -5.17 2.47 11.66
CA ALA A 60 -6.42 3.19 11.85
C ALA A 60 -6.44 4.55 11.12
N HIS A 61 -5.25 5.13 10.87
CA HIS A 61 -5.11 6.47 10.31
C HIS A 61 -5.27 6.57 8.79
N VAL A 62 -5.34 5.44 8.08
CA VAL A 62 -5.53 5.41 6.62
C VAL A 62 -6.77 4.60 6.28
N ASN A 63 -7.62 5.09 5.39
CA ASN A 63 -8.89 4.46 5.02
C ASN A 63 -9.03 4.34 3.51
N SER A 64 -9.86 3.40 3.06
CA SER A 64 -10.21 3.29 1.65
C SER A 64 -10.82 4.62 1.17
N GLY A 65 -10.30 5.14 0.07
CA GLY A 65 -10.60 6.47 -0.46
C GLY A 65 -9.51 7.52 -0.18
N ASP A 66 -8.60 7.27 0.76
CA ASP A 66 -7.51 8.20 1.05
C ASP A 66 -6.40 8.13 -0.01
N TYR A 67 -5.75 9.26 -0.24
CA TYR A 67 -4.46 9.28 -0.94
C TYR A 67 -3.35 9.04 0.07
N VAL A 68 -2.58 7.98 -0.15
CA VAL A 68 -1.51 7.54 0.76
C VAL A 68 -0.14 7.70 0.10
N HIS A 69 0.84 8.14 0.89
CA HIS A 69 2.23 8.20 0.49
C HIS A 69 2.94 6.90 0.84
N VAL A 70 3.52 6.23 -0.16
CA VAL A 70 4.22 4.95 -0.02
C VAL A 70 5.72 5.17 -0.17
N LYS A 71 6.50 4.62 0.76
CA LYS A 71 7.96 4.72 0.84
C LYS A 71 8.55 3.44 1.44
#